data_AF-A0A1G7CKM8-F1
#
_entry.id   AF-A0A1G7CKM8-F1
#
_cell.length_a   1.000
_cell.length_b   1.000
_cell.length_c   1.000
_cell.angle_alpha   90.00
_cell.angle_beta   90.00
_cell.angle_gamma   90.00
#
_symmetry.space_group_name_H-M   'P 1'
#
loop_
_entity.id
_entity.type
_entity.pdbx_description
1 polymer ?
#
loop_
_entity_poly.entity_id
_entity_poly.type
_entity_poly.pdbx_seq_one_letter_code
_entity_poly.pdbx_strand_id
1 'polypeptide(L)'
;EIDGIIGNEIVDVTNTTLTRTGTGVVGDEFTVAVATEGITANELANNAVTSIKITDGAVSSNKILDGTIINADVSPTANIAGTKINPDFGAQNVSTTGTLTTTGTATIGANTITNVDGTSGQILTTDGAGVATWEDPATSIPMGTAGSIFFSDGASGLIENNTELFWDSTNNRFGIGTNTGLLNKLTVDGSIRTSGLTNSPGTTGQPSYRFSDDANTGMWQGGNVDFLRFSTGGVEAVTIDPSQNVGIGTATPNESLHVANNMQLDGSFKDKDGDTGTNGQVLTSTATGTDWQSVPTIAAIGMVNFLADPSASPMKLKGATVTKSGVGEYVVTFTNPRPDPLYNIQLSLLGSRADVIRIFAPTLADAPNLTRFTVQTFKIQNTNNTPTLTTSTGGSDSHTHDITIAESETNLVPADASWYFTVTDF
;
A
#
# COMPACT_ATOMS: atom_id res chain seq x y z
N GLU A 1 -1.07 -1.82 135.69
CA GLU A 1 0.12 -2.17 136.48
C GLU A 1 -0.20 -3.21 137.55
N ILE A 2 -0.02 -4.49 137.19
CA ILE A 2 0.05 -5.62 138.14
C ILE A 2 1.52 -6.06 138.35
N ASP A 3 2.44 -5.67 137.46
CA ASP A 3 3.87 -5.97 137.54
C ASP A 3 4.71 -4.85 138.20
N GLY A 4 4.12 -3.66 138.41
CA GLY A 4 4.76 -2.54 139.11
C GLY A 4 5.87 -1.83 138.34
N ILE A 5 6.01 -2.06 137.03
CA ILE A 5 6.97 -1.37 136.17
C ILE A 5 6.26 -0.23 135.44
N ILE A 6 6.46 1.01 135.90
CA ILE A 6 5.73 2.16 135.35
C ILE A 6 6.09 2.42 133.88
N GLY A 7 5.08 2.40 133.00
CA GLY A 7 5.18 2.90 131.62
C GLY A 7 5.41 1.85 130.53
N ASN A 8 5.25 0.55 130.83
CA ASN A 8 5.29 -0.54 129.84
C ASN A 8 3.88 -0.93 129.31
N GLU A 9 2.79 -0.40 129.90
CA GLU A 9 1.44 -0.68 129.42
C GLU A 9 1.08 0.05 128.12
N ILE A 10 0.66 -0.74 127.13
CA ILE A 10 -0.14 -0.27 126.01
C ILE A 10 -1.56 -0.02 126.53
N VAL A 11 -1.82 1.20 127.01
CA VAL A 11 -3.10 1.60 127.63
C VAL A 11 -4.26 1.65 126.64
N ASP A 12 -4.03 1.94 125.36
CA ASP A 12 -5.03 1.85 124.30
C ASP A 12 -4.38 1.82 122.89
N VAL A 13 -5.03 1.15 121.93
CA VAL A 13 -4.68 1.25 120.49
C VAL A 13 -5.63 2.26 119.86
N THR A 14 -5.20 3.53 119.83
CA THR A 14 -6.09 4.68 119.53
C THR A 14 -6.50 4.82 118.05
N ASN A 15 -6.12 3.90 117.17
CA ASN A 15 -6.58 3.88 115.77
C ASN A 15 -6.95 2.46 115.31
N THR A 16 -7.75 2.34 114.24
CA THR A 16 -8.22 1.05 113.71
C THR A 16 -7.13 0.21 113.05
N THR A 17 -5.88 0.68 113.02
CA THR A 17 -4.74 -0.05 112.44
C THR A 17 -4.35 -1.23 113.30
N LEU A 18 -4.41 -1.09 114.63
CA LEU A 18 -3.96 -2.09 115.59
C LEU A 18 -5.10 -2.61 116.44
N THR A 19 -5.10 -3.91 116.73
CA THR A 19 -5.98 -4.55 117.70
C THR A 19 -5.16 -5.09 118.86
N ARG A 20 -5.62 -4.82 120.08
CA ARG A 20 -5.05 -5.38 121.32
C ARG A 20 -5.85 -6.60 121.74
N THR A 21 -5.19 -7.71 121.98
CA THR A 21 -5.79 -8.96 122.49
C THR A 21 -5.07 -9.42 123.76
N GLY A 22 -5.73 -10.28 124.54
CA GLY A 22 -5.31 -10.68 125.89
C GLY A 22 -5.93 -9.79 126.99
N THR A 23 -5.85 -10.25 128.24
CA THR A 23 -6.45 -9.60 129.41
C THR A 23 -5.44 -8.92 130.32
N GLY A 24 -4.14 -9.05 130.04
CA GLY A 24 -3.06 -8.36 130.75
C GLY A 24 -2.68 -8.99 132.09
N VAL A 25 -3.05 -10.26 132.31
CA VAL A 25 -2.62 -11.07 133.46
C VAL A 25 -1.53 -12.05 133.04
N VAL A 26 -0.74 -12.55 133.98
CA VAL A 26 0.30 -13.55 133.71
C VAL A 26 -0.33 -14.79 133.04
N GLY A 27 0.16 -15.11 131.83
CA GLY A 27 -0.37 -16.19 130.98
C GLY A 27 -1.39 -15.75 129.92
N ASP A 28 -1.80 -14.48 129.91
CA ASP A 28 -2.62 -13.85 128.87
C ASP A 28 -2.19 -12.38 128.69
N GLU A 29 -0.90 -12.21 128.44
CA GLU A 29 -0.28 -10.92 128.24
C GLU A 29 -0.88 -10.19 127.03
N PHE A 30 -0.90 -8.86 127.08
CA PHE A 30 -1.37 -8.09 125.94
C PHE A 30 -0.46 -8.31 124.73
N THR A 31 -1.06 -8.73 123.61
CA THR A 31 -0.41 -8.72 122.30
C THR A 31 -1.09 -7.72 121.40
N VAL A 32 -0.32 -7.13 120.48
CA VAL A 32 -0.82 -6.16 119.52
C VAL A 32 -0.56 -6.67 118.11
N ALA A 33 -1.61 -6.69 117.29
CA ALA A 33 -1.55 -7.11 115.90
C ALA A 33 -2.20 -6.06 114.98
N VAL A 34 -1.92 -6.16 113.68
CA VAL A 34 -2.59 -5.32 112.68
C VAL A 34 -4.01 -5.85 112.46
N ALA A 35 -5.01 -4.95 112.47
CA ALA A 35 -6.39 -5.30 112.20
C ALA A 35 -6.58 -5.78 110.75
N THR A 36 -7.60 -6.59 110.47
CA THR A 36 -8.00 -6.92 109.09
C THR A 36 -8.28 -5.64 108.31
N GLU A 37 -7.67 -5.49 107.13
CA GLU A 37 -7.71 -4.26 106.31
C GLU A 37 -7.18 -3.00 107.04
N GLY A 38 -6.57 -3.16 108.22
CA GLY A 38 -6.08 -2.06 109.05
C GLY A 38 -4.94 -1.27 108.43
N ILE A 39 -4.32 -1.79 107.35
CA ILE A 39 -3.41 -1.05 106.48
C ILE A 39 -4.18 -0.60 105.25
N THR A 40 -4.63 0.65 105.28
CA THR A 40 -5.26 1.34 104.15
C THR A 40 -4.23 2.25 103.46
N ALA A 41 -4.68 3.05 102.48
CA ALA A 41 -3.82 4.04 101.85
C ALA A 41 -3.27 5.08 102.86
N ASN A 42 -3.98 5.35 103.96
CA ASN A 42 -3.55 6.31 104.97
C ASN A 42 -2.36 5.81 105.79
N GLU A 43 -2.29 4.51 106.05
CA GLU A 43 -1.15 3.87 106.72
C GLU A 43 0.04 3.64 105.77
N LEU A 44 -0.21 3.66 104.45
CA LEU A 44 0.81 3.59 103.40
C LEU A 44 1.23 4.98 102.93
N ALA A 45 1.93 5.73 103.79
CA ALA A 45 2.56 6.99 103.41
C ALA A 45 3.49 6.85 102.18
N ASN A 46 3.84 7.96 101.52
CA ASN A 46 4.80 7.94 100.42
C ASN A 46 6.11 7.24 100.86
N ASN A 47 6.58 6.27 100.07
CA ASN A 47 7.73 5.40 100.38
C ASN A 47 7.51 4.42 101.56
N ALA A 48 6.27 4.21 102.01
CA ALA A 48 5.96 3.15 102.96
C ALA A 48 6.23 1.77 102.33
N VAL A 49 5.85 1.56 101.07
CA VAL A 49 6.18 0.37 100.28
C VAL A 49 7.24 0.74 99.25
N THR A 50 8.50 0.49 99.59
CA THR A 50 9.65 0.64 98.69
C THR A 50 10.00 -0.70 98.06
N SER A 51 10.75 -0.68 96.97
CA SER A 51 11.26 -1.89 96.31
C SER A 51 11.98 -2.86 97.28
N ILE A 52 12.77 -2.37 98.25
CA ILE A 52 13.47 -3.26 99.24
C ILE A 52 12.51 -4.02 100.16
N LYS A 53 11.27 -3.53 100.27
CA LYS A 53 10.22 -4.14 101.08
C LYS A 53 9.35 -5.10 100.25
N ILE A 54 9.43 -5.03 98.92
CA ILE A 54 8.82 -5.99 98.00
C ILE A 54 9.91 -6.99 97.62
N THR A 55 9.99 -8.10 98.35
CA THR A 55 10.95 -9.17 98.03
C THR A 55 10.63 -9.79 96.66
N ASP A 56 11.61 -10.43 96.02
CA ASP A 56 11.39 -11.09 94.73
C ASP A 56 10.24 -12.11 94.80
N GLY A 57 9.34 -12.09 93.80
CA GLY A 57 8.14 -12.91 93.77
C GLY A 57 7.05 -12.53 94.78
N ALA A 58 7.24 -11.46 95.57
CA ALA A 58 6.22 -10.96 96.48
C ALA A 58 4.96 -10.53 95.72
N VAL A 59 5.11 -10.07 94.48
CA VAL A 59 4.02 -9.80 93.55
C VAL A 59 4.04 -10.88 92.45
N SER A 60 3.43 -12.02 92.75
CA SER A 60 3.22 -13.13 91.81
C SER A 60 1.95 -12.90 91.00
N SER A 61 1.79 -13.61 89.88
CA SER A 61 0.62 -13.43 89.00
C SER A 61 -0.71 -13.62 89.73
N ASN A 62 -0.81 -14.55 90.68
CA ASN A 62 -2.04 -14.75 91.48
C ASN A 62 -2.35 -13.61 92.48
N LYS A 63 -1.41 -12.67 92.66
CA LYS A 63 -1.56 -11.46 93.49
C LYS A 63 -1.81 -10.22 92.65
N ILE A 64 -1.55 -10.29 91.33
CA ILE A 64 -1.99 -9.27 90.39
C ILE A 64 -3.35 -9.73 89.93
N LEU A 65 -4.41 -9.00 90.32
CA LEU A 65 -5.74 -9.33 89.84
C LEU A 65 -5.74 -9.25 88.31
N ASP A 66 -6.18 -10.31 87.63
CA ASP A 66 -6.15 -10.36 86.17
C ASP A 66 -6.91 -9.18 85.55
N GLY A 67 -6.38 -8.62 84.47
CA GLY A 67 -6.98 -7.48 83.76
C GLY A 67 -6.76 -6.12 84.41
N THR A 68 -6.04 -6.04 85.53
CA THR A 68 -5.73 -4.76 86.18
C THR A 68 -4.49 -4.04 85.63
N ILE A 69 -3.74 -4.68 84.73
CA ILE A 69 -2.60 -4.07 84.03
C ILE A 69 -3.10 -3.53 82.68
N ILE A 70 -3.39 -2.23 82.61
CA ILE A 70 -3.76 -1.51 81.39
C ILE A 70 -2.55 -0.83 80.74
N ASN A 71 -2.70 -0.31 79.51
CA ASN A 71 -1.63 0.39 78.78
C ASN A 71 -1.12 1.67 79.47
N ALA A 72 -1.86 2.22 80.45
CA ALA A 72 -1.34 3.33 81.25
C ALA A 72 -0.42 2.83 82.38
N ASP A 73 -0.66 1.62 82.89
CA ASP A 73 0.17 0.97 83.91
C ASP A 73 1.45 0.41 83.29
N VAL A 74 1.31 -0.07 82.06
CA VAL A 74 2.42 -0.38 81.17
C VAL A 74 2.89 0.94 80.61
N SER A 75 3.84 1.58 81.30
CA SER A 75 4.49 2.80 80.79
C SER A 75 4.68 2.73 79.27
N PRO A 76 4.52 3.83 78.51
CA PRO A 76 4.96 3.88 77.11
C PRO A 76 6.44 3.45 76.92
N THR A 77 7.19 3.40 78.02
CA THR A 77 8.57 2.89 78.13
C THR A 77 8.68 1.46 78.71
N ALA A 78 7.62 0.67 78.74
CA ALA A 78 7.62 -0.65 79.37
C ALA A 78 8.15 -1.74 78.44
N ASN A 79 9.06 -2.56 78.97
CA ASN A 79 9.75 -3.61 78.23
C ASN A 79 9.04 -4.97 78.35
N ILE A 80 7.90 -5.12 77.68
CA ILE A 80 7.12 -6.36 77.67
C ILE A 80 7.61 -7.29 76.55
N ALA A 81 8.20 -8.43 76.91
CA ALA A 81 8.73 -9.36 75.91
C ALA A 81 7.62 -10.13 75.19
N GLY A 82 7.78 -10.40 73.89
CA GLY A 82 6.78 -11.10 73.06
C GLY A 82 6.47 -12.55 73.46
N THR A 83 7.28 -13.20 74.29
CA THR A 83 7.01 -14.51 74.96
C THR A 83 6.32 -14.35 76.30
N LYS A 84 6.37 -13.13 76.85
CA LYS A 84 5.58 -12.68 78.00
C LYS A 84 4.23 -12.11 77.55
N ILE A 85 4.14 -11.72 76.28
CA ILE A 85 2.89 -11.65 75.53
C ILE A 85 2.57 -13.08 75.12
N ASN A 86 1.37 -13.55 75.45
CA ASN A 86 0.89 -14.86 75.04
C ASN A 86 -0.38 -14.67 74.18
N PRO A 87 -0.55 -15.28 72.99
CA PRO A 87 0.39 -16.18 72.35
C PRO A 87 1.74 -15.51 72.25
N ASP A 88 2.77 -16.30 72.44
CA ASP A 88 4.09 -15.94 71.95
C ASP A 88 3.91 -15.53 70.48
N PHE A 89 4.65 -14.54 69.96
CA PHE A 89 4.64 -14.22 68.53
C PHE A 89 4.86 -15.44 67.60
N GLY A 90 5.17 -16.63 68.10
CA GLY A 90 4.58 -17.93 67.70
C GLY A 90 4.05 -18.02 66.27
N ALA A 91 2.73 -18.18 66.12
CA ALA A 91 1.99 -18.14 64.84
C ALA A 91 1.21 -16.82 64.64
N GLN A 92 1.55 -15.76 65.37
CA GLN A 92 0.82 -14.48 65.32
C GLN A 92 1.43 -13.53 64.28
N ASN A 93 0.58 -12.86 63.51
CA ASN A 93 0.99 -11.85 62.55
C ASN A 93 1.42 -10.55 63.27
N VAL A 94 2.57 -10.00 62.89
CA VAL A 94 3.03 -8.67 63.34
C VAL A 94 2.50 -7.61 62.37
N SER A 95 1.65 -6.71 62.86
CA SER A 95 1.06 -5.61 62.08
C SER A 95 1.44 -4.26 62.68
N THR A 96 1.99 -3.37 61.87
CA THR A 96 2.45 -2.04 62.26
C THR A 96 1.73 -0.96 61.44
N THR A 97 1.45 0.21 62.02
CA THR A 97 0.94 1.38 61.28
C THR A 97 2.03 2.18 60.56
N GLY A 98 3.29 1.87 60.89
CA GLY A 98 4.47 2.26 60.11
C GLY A 98 5.02 1.06 59.35
N THR A 99 6.31 1.09 59.05
CA THR A 99 7.01 -0.03 58.43
C THR A 99 7.20 -1.20 59.41
N LEU A 100 6.94 -2.42 58.95
CA LEU A 100 7.40 -3.63 59.64
C LEU A 100 8.90 -3.76 59.37
N THR A 101 9.71 -3.24 60.27
CA THR A 101 11.17 -3.34 60.16
C THR A 101 11.60 -4.63 60.86
N THR A 102 12.01 -5.64 60.10
CA THR A 102 12.58 -6.88 60.64
C THR A 102 14.09 -6.82 60.53
N THR A 103 14.84 -7.30 61.52
CA THR A 103 16.31 -7.33 61.46
C THR A 103 16.85 -8.44 60.56
N GLY A 104 15.96 -9.31 60.05
CA GLY A 104 16.24 -10.40 59.12
C GLY A 104 15.15 -10.51 58.06
N THR A 105 15.07 -11.66 57.39
CA THR A 105 14.07 -11.86 56.34
C THR A 105 12.65 -11.92 56.91
N ALA A 106 11.70 -11.27 56.24
CA ALA A 106 10.29 -11.38 56.57
C ALA A 106 9.66 -12.51 55.75
N THR A 107 9.25 -13.57 56.43
CA THR A 107 8.46 -14.65 55.80
C THR A 107 6.99 -14.21 55.76
N ILE A 108 6.48 -13.91 54.58
CA ILE A 108 5.08 -13.55 54.31
C ILE A 108 4.44 -14.73 53.58
N GLY A 109 3.78 -15.62 54.33
CA GLY A 109 3.30 -16.90 53.79
C GLY A 109 4.47 -17.88 53.55
N ALA A 110 4.56 -18.49 52.37
CA ALA A 110 5.70 -19.36 51.99
C ALA A 110 6.87 -18.60 51.36
N ASN A 111 6.75 -17.27 51.18
CA ASN A 111 7.76 -16.44 50.55
C ASN A 111 8.54 -15.61 51.57
N THR A 112 9.84 -15.49 51.37
CA THR A 112 10.79 -14.78 52.22
C THR A 112 11.28 -13.54 51.46
N ILE A 113 10.92 -12.35 51.95
CA ILE A 113 11.35 -11.07 51.37
C ILE A 113 12.63 -10.61 52.08
N THR A 114 13.65 -10.22 51.31
CA THR A 114 14.90 -9.65 51.85
C THR A 114 14.65 -8.26 52.44
N ASN A 115 15.25 -7.95 53.59
CA ASN A 115 15.15 -6.65 54.27
C ASN A 115 16.09 -5.59 53.63
N VAL A 116 16.15 -5.57 52.30
CA VAL A 116 16.95 -4.62 51.53
C VAL A 116 16.02 -3.96 50.54
N ASP A 117 16.00 -2.63 50.54
CA ASP A 117 15.29 -1.87 49.51
C ASP A 117 15.89 -2.20 48.15
N GLY A 118 15.04 -2.52 47.17
CA GLY A 118 15.48 -2.55 45.78
C GLY A 118 15.98 -1.17 45.36
N THR A 119 16.99 -1.13 44.50
CA THR A 119 17.38 0.12 43.84
C THR A 119 16.39 0.48 42.74
N SER A 120 16.33 1.76 42.35
CA SER A 120 15.44 2.23 41.27
C SER A 120 15.57 1.37 40.01
N GLY A 121 14.45 0.81 39.55
CA GLY A 121 14.38 0.00 38.34
C GLY A 121 14.51 -1.51 38.56
N GLN A 122 14.85 -1.97 39.76
CA GLN A 122 14.84 -3.41 40.07
C GLN A 122 13.42 -3.98 40.11
N ILE A 123 13.30 -5.27 39.80
CA ILE A 123 12.07 -6.03 39.94
C ILE A 123 12.21 -7.07 41.05
N LEU A 124 11.12 -7.37 41.74
CA LEU A 124 11.09 -8.44 42.72
C LEU A 124 10.78 -9.75 42.00
N THR A 125 11.74 -10.67 41.97
CA THR A 125 11.58 -12.01 41.40
C THR A 125 11.43 -13.04 42.51
N THR A 126 10.94 -14.24 42.15
CA THR A 126 10.96 -15.41 43.03
C THR A 126 11.67 -16.56 42.33
N ASP A 127 12.42 -17.35 43.11
CA ASP A 127 13.05 -18.59 42.66
C ASP A 127 12.05 -19.77 42.55
N GLY A 128 10.77 -19.56 42.91
CA GLY A 128 9.75 -20.60 42.96
C GLY A 128 9.90 -21.57 44.14
N ALA A 129 10.91 -21.37 44.99
CA ALA A 129 11.18 -22.15 46.21
C ALA A 129 10.91 -21.33 47.49
N GLY A 130 10.25 -20.18 47.35
CA GLY A 130 9.85 -19.33 48.47
C GLY A 130 10.85 -18.23 48.81
N VAL A 131 11.85 -17.94 47.96
CA VAL A 131 12.70 -16.77 48.14
C VAL A 131 12.27 -15.69 47.16
N ALA A 132 12.16 -14.44 47.64
CA ALA A 132 11.95 -13.26 46.81
C ALA A 132 13.16 -12.31 46.88
N THR A 133 13.73 -11.97 45.73
CA THR A 133 14.94 -11.16 45.60
C THR A 133 14.73 -10.00 44.65
N TRP A 134 15.27 -8.83 45.00
CA TRP A 134 15.36 -7.73 44.06
C TRP A 134 16.45 -8.04 43.04
N GLU A 135 16.06 -8.16 41.79
CA GLU A 135 16.97 -8.42 40.68
C GLU A 135 16.93 -7.25 39.71
N ASP A 136 18.08 -7.00 39.09
CA ASP A 136 18.11 -6.12 37.93
C ASP A 136 17.23 -6.75 36.83
N PRO A 137 16.37 -5.99 36.15
CA PRO A 137 15.72 -6.46 34.93
C PRO A 137 16.71 -7.13 33.98
N ALA A 138 17.96 -6.67 33.90
CA ALA A 138 19.02 -7.28 33.11
C ALA A 138 19.35 -8.75 33.48
N THR A 139 19.16 -9.15 34.73
CA THR A 139 19.46 -10.53 35.17
C THR A 139 18.25 -11.45 35.10
N SER A 140 17.04 -10.88 35.15
CA SER A 140 15.77 -11.59 35.33
C SER A 140 14.85 -11.56 34.12
N ILE A 141 14.99 -10.53 33.28
CA ILE A 141 14.44 -10.42 31.94
C ILE A 141 15.64 -10.61 31.00
N PRO A 142 15.58 -11.48 29.99
CA PRO A 142 16.67 -11.64 29.05
C PRO A 142 17.15 -10.28 28.54
N MET A 143 18.42 -9.93 28.76
CA MET A 143 19.07 -8.82 28.05
C MET A 143 19.21 -9.24 26.59
N GLY A 144 18.11 -9.14 25.87
CA GLY A 144 18.06 -9.40 24.45
C GLY A 144 19.10 -8.57 23.69
N THR A 145 19.33 -8.95 22.45
CA THR A 145 20.21 -8.19 21.55
C THR A 145 19.69 -6.75 21.42
N ALA A 146 20.57 -5.75 21.43
CA ALA A 146 20.14 -4.36 21.27
C ALA A 146 19.27 -4.18 20.02
N GLY A 147 18.07 -3.63 20.19
CA GLY A 147 17.09 -3.48 19.11
C GLY A 147 16.13 -4.66 18.92
N SER A 148 16.23 -5.70 19.75
CA SER A 148 15.31 -6.82 19.68
C SER A 148 13.91 -6.43 20.14
N ILE A 149 12.93 -7.07 19.52
CA ILE A 149 11.54 -7.05 19.97
C ILE A 149 11.27 -8.43 20.56
N PHE A 150 10.98 -8.49 21.86
CA PHE A 150 10.61 -9.73 22.52
C PHE A 150 9.17 -10.13 22.20
N PHE A 151 8.96 -11.44 22.06
CA PHE A 151 7.64 -12.04 21.95
C PHE A 151 7.56 -13.32 22.80
N SER A 152 6.34 -13.75 23.08
CA SER A 152 6.11 -14.96 23.89
C SER A 152 6.61 -16.21 23.17
N ASP A 153 7.22 -17.12 23.91
CA ASP A 153 7.55 -18.47 23.44
C ASP A 153 6.38 -19.47 23.53
N GLY A 154 5.24 -19.05 24.08
CA GLY A 154 4.08 -19.91 24.35
C GLY A 154 4.21 -20.80 25.60
N ALA A 155 5.32 -20.71 26.34
CA ALA A 155 5.63 -21.48 27.54
C ALA A 155 5.96 -20.60 28.77
N SER A 156 5.41 -19.38 28.80
CA SER A 156 5.62 -18.34 29.84
C SER A 156 6.98 -17.65 29.81
N GLY A 157 7.78 -17.84 28.75
CA GLY A 157 9.03 -17.14 28.52
C GLY A 157 8.90 -15.99 27.51
N LEU A 158 9.96 -15.19 27.46
CA LEU A 158 10.19 -14.17 26.45
C LEU A 158 11.35 -14.60 25.57
N ILE A 159 11.15 -14.61 24.25
CA ILE A 159 12.18 -14.92 23.25
C ILE A 159 12.31 -13.77 22.26
N GLU A 160 13.42 -13.75 21.55
CA GLU A 160 13.66 -12.87 20.40
C GLU A 160 14.07 -13.70 19.19
N ASN A 161 13.75 -13.21 18.00
CA ASN A 161 14.31 -13.73 16.76
C ASN A 161 14.61 -12.57 15.82
N ASN A 162 15.83 -12.05 15.92
CA ASN A 162 16.23 -10.88 15.17
C ASN A 162 16.31 -11.13 13.65
N THR A 163 16.30 -12.38 13.17
CA THR A 163 16.20 -12.62 11.72
C THR A 163 14.78 -12.45 11.21
N GLU A 164 13.77 -12.51 12.07
CA GLU A 164 12.35 -12.40 11.69
C GLU A 164 11.74 -11.05 12.05
N LEU A 165 12.11 -10.48 13.21
CA LEU A 165 11.56 -9.23 13.70
C LEU A 165 12.64 -8.42 14.41
N PHE A 166 12.96 -7.24 13.88
CA PHE A 166 14.10 -6.46 14.38
C PHE A 166 13.85 -4.95 14.32
N TRP A 167 14.21 -4.23 15.38
CA TRP A 167 14.22 -2.77 15.42
C TRP A 167 15.66 -2.24 15.51
N ASP A 168 16.15 -1.65 14.43
CA ASP A 168 17.41 -0.92 14.45
C ASP A 168 17.19 0.42 15.18
N SER A 169 17.50 0.44 16.47
CA SER A 169 17.39 1.63 17.32
C SER A 169 18.39 2.72 16.99
N THR A 170 19.51 2.38 16.33
CA THR A 170 20.54 3.35 15.94
C THR A 170 20.04 4.18 14.76
N ASN A 171 19.42 3.55 13.78
CA ASN A 171 18.94 4.22 12.56
C ASN A 171 17.42 4.45 12.54
N ASN A 172 16.69 4.00 13.56
CA ASN A 172 15.24 4.03 13.66
C ASN A 172 14.54 3.34 12.47
N ARG A 173 14.86 2.07 12.23
CA ARG A 173 14.35 1.25 11.11
C ARG A 173 13.76 -0.07 11.61
N PHE A 174 12.67 -0.51 11.01
CA PHE A 174 11.99 -1.75 11.34
C PHE A 174 12.20 -2.79 10.23
N GLY A 175 12.66 -3.98 10.61
CA GLY A 175 12.88 -5.13 9.75
C GLY A 175 11.89 -6.27 10.05
N ILE A 176 11.35 -6.87 8.99
CA ILE A 176 10.55 -8.09 9.05
C ILE A 176 11.19 -9.10 8.09
N GLY A 177 11.51 -10.30 8.58
CA GLY A 177 12.29 -11.30 7.82
C GLY A 177 13.76 -10.94 7.61
N THR A 178 14.24 -9.82 8.18
CA THR A 178 15.65 -9.40 8.09
C THR A 178 16.06 -8.44 9.22
N ASN A 179 17.33 -8.50 9.62
CA ASN A 179 18.02 -7.51 10.46
C ASN A 179 19.20 -6.82 9.75
N THR A 180 19.39 -7.06 8.46
CA THR A 180 20.45 -6.45 7.66
C THR A 180 19.89 -5.77 6.43
N GLY A 181 20.65 -4.88 5.80
CA GLY A 181 20.20 -4.18 4.58
C GLY A 181 18.99 -3.27 4.77
N LEU A 182 18.69 -2.84 6.01
CA LEU A 182 17.60 -1.93 6.29
C LEU A 182 17.92 -0.55 5.72
N LEU A 183 17.40 -0.22 4.53
CA LEU A 183 17.65 1.08 3.89
C LEU A 183 16.51 2.09 4.14
N ASN A 184 15.31 1.58 4.41
CA ASN A 184 14.09 2.37 4.64
C ASN A 184 13.57 2.20 6.06
N LYS A 185 12.57 3.03 6.44
CA LYS A 185 11.91 2.93 7.76
C LYS A 185 11.27 1.57 8.02
N LEU A 186 10.75 0.93 6.98
CA LEU A 186 10.25 -0.43 7.00
C LEU A 186 10.94 -1.19 5.87
N THR A 187 11.57 -2.31 6.20
CA THR A 187 12.10 -3.28 5.22
C THR A 187 11.47 -4.62 5.52
N VAL A 188 10.95 -5.28 4.50
CA VAL A 188 10.38 -6.63 4.61
C VAL A 188 11.12 -7.52 3.62
N ASP A 189 11.80 -8.54 4.12
CA ASP A 189 12.34 -9.61 3.29
C ASP A 189 11.24 -10.65 3.08
N GLY A 190 10.47 -10.46 2.01
CA GLY A 190 9.30 -11.26 1.72
C GLY A 190 8.19 -10.48 1.01
N SER A 191 7.10 -11.16 0.71
CA SER A 191 5.93 -10.54 0.09
C SER A 191 5.01 -9.93 1.13
N ILE A 192 4.53 -8.71 0.87
CA ILE A 192 3.55 -8.03 1.71
C ILE A 192 2.18 -8.05 1.02
N ARG A 193 1.12 -8.30 1.79
CA ARG A 193 -0.26 -8.01 1.39
C ARG A 193 -0.77 -6.80 2.17
N THR A 194 -1.12 -5.73 1.46
CA THR A 194 -1.64 -4.49 2.07
C THR A 194 -3.06 -4.21 1.62
N SER A 195 -3.91 -3.68 2.51
CA SER A 195 -5.25 -3.18 2.13
C SER A 195 -5.20 -1.85 1.36
N GLY A 196 -4.12 -1.08 1.52
CA GLY A 196 -3.86 0.16 0.80
C GLY A 196 -2.48 0.72 1.12
N LEU A 197 -1.94 1.52 0.20
CA LEU A 197 -0.68 2.25 0.33
C LEU A 197 -0.91 3.70 -0.10
N THR A 198 -0.80 4.62 0.84
CA THR A 198 -0.92 6.06 0.61
C THR A 198 0.46 6.67 0.43
N ASN A 199 0.94 6.71 -0.81
CA ASN A 199 2.24 7.30 -1.13
C ASN A 199 2.10 8.79 -1.48
N SER A 200 3.21 9.52 -1.39
CA SER A 200 3.30 10.87 -1.97
C SER A 200 3.00 10.84 -3.48
N PRO A 201 2.61 11.95 -4.12
CA PRO A 201 2.39 12.01 -5.57
C PRO A 201 3.59 11.58 -6.42
N GLY A 202 4.80 11.72 -5.88
CA GLY A 202 6.05 11.47 -6.60
C GLY A 202 6.33 12.55 -7.64
N THR A 203 7.47 12.40 -8.33
CA THR A 203 7.87 13.24 -9.46
C THR A 203 8.47 12.37 -10.56
N THR A 204 8.66 12.92 -11.75
CA THR A 204 9.32 12.22 -12.86
C THR A 204 10.70 11.67 -12.47
N GLY A 205 11.48 12.39 -11.66
CA GLY A 205 12.81 11.97 -11.19
C GLY A 205 12.81 11.20 -9.87
N GLN A 206 11.67 11.11 -9.19
CA GLN A 206 11.51 10.36 -7.95
C GLN A 206 10.08 9.80 -7.88
N PRO A 207 9.78 8.71 -8.62
CA PRO A 207 8.46 8.13 -8.62
C PRO A 207 8.07 7.59 -7.23
N SER A 208 6.79 7.56 -6.92
CA SER A 208 6.33 7.18 -5.57
C SER A 208 6.39 5.67 -5.34
N TYR A 209 6.17 4.89 -6.38
CA TYR A 209 6.49 3.47 -6.45
C TYR A 209 7.73 3.31 -7.32
N ARG A 210 8.84 2.90 -6.72
CA ARG A 210 10.16 2.82 -7.36
C ARG A 210 10.99 1.72 -6.72
N PHE A 211 12.12 1.39 -7.34
CA PHE A 211 13.04 0.39 -6.83
C PHE A 211 14.03 1.01 -5.83
N SER A 212 14.59 0.20 -4.93
CA SER A 212 15.50 0.69 -3.88
C SER A 212 16.86 1.13 -4.42
N ASP A 213 17.30 0.54 -5.52
CA ASP A 213 18.54 0.79 -6.23
C ASP A 213 18.37 1.71 -7.46
N ASP A 214 17.13 1.96 -7.90
CA ASP A 214 16.79 2.91 -8.95
C ASP A 214 15.74 3.93 -8.47
N ALA A 215 16.24 5.12 -8.14
CA ALA A 215 15.42 6.19 -7.61
C ALA A 215 14.50 6.85 -8.65
N ASN A 216 14.77 6.68 -9.95
CA ASN A 216 14.16 7.47 -11.02
C ASN A 216 13.35 6.65 -12.04
N THR A 217 13.22 5.35 -11.80
CA THR A 217 12.34 4.45 -12.56
C THR A 217 11.16 4.00 -11.70
N GLY A 218 9.94 4.13 -12.21
CA GLY A 218 8.75 3.71 -11.48
C GLY A 218 7.45 4.40 -11.87
N MET A 219 6.45 4.25 -11.00
CA MET A 219 5.09 4.77 -11.17
C MET A 219 4.85 5.92 -10.20
N TRP A 220 4.20 6.97 -10.70
CA TRP A 220 3.88 8.18 -9.94
C TRP A 220 2.60 8.81 -10.47
N GLN A 221 2.08 9.77 -9.73
CA GLN A 221 0.81 10.40 -10.07
C GLN A 221 1.03 11.67 -10.91
N GLY A 222 2.01 12.50 -10.50
CA GLY A 222 2.03 13.96 -10.62
C GLY A 222 1.51 14.68 -11.88
N GLY A 223 1.35 16.00 -11.73
CA GLY A 223 0.47 16.79 -12.60
C GLY A 223 -0.98 16.63 -12.13
N ASN A 224 -1.53 17.66 -11.46
CA ASN A 224 -2.90 17.73 -10.93
C ASN A 224 -3.42 16.44 -10.25
N VAL A 225 -4.74 16.23 -10.17
CA VAL A 225 -5.39 15.02 -9.66
C VAL A 225 -5.64 14.02 -10.79
N ASP A 226 -5.81 12.74 -10.45
CA ASP A 226 -6.27 11.66 -11.35
C ASP A 226 -5.38 11.26 -12.54
N PHE A 227 -4.14 11.76 -12.58
CA PHE A 227 -3.12 11.23 -13.51
C PHE A 227 -2.45 9.95 -12.98
N LEU A 228 -2.10 9.03 -13.88
CA LEU A 228 -1.21 7.91 -13.62
C LEU A 228 -0.05 7.90 -14.62
N ARG A 229 1.19 7.95 -14.13
CA ARG A 229 2.38 8.14 -14.95
C ARG A 229 3.46 7.11 -14.64
N PHE A 230 4.28 6.84 -15.64
CA PHE A 230 5.42 5.94 -15.58
C PHE A 230 6.67 6.66 -16.08
N SER A 231 7.77 6.50 -15.37
CA SER A 231 9.06 7.08 -15.72
C SER A 231 10.17 6.04 -15.71
N THR A 232 11.16 6.26 -16.57
CA THR A 232 12.43 5.52 -16.61
C THR A 232 13.57 6.52 -16.75
N GLY A 233 14.67 6.34 -16.01
CA GLY A 233 15.81 7.25 -16.11
C GLY A 233 15.48 8.71 -15.77
N GLY A 234 14.42 8.95 -15.00
CA GLY A 234 13.93 10.30 -14.69
C GLY A 234 13.18 11.01 -15.81
N VAL A 235 12.79 10.30 -16.87
CA VAL A 235 12.00 10.82 -18.00
C VAL A 235 10.63 10.14 -18.01
N GLU A 236 9.57 10.90 -18.29
CA GLU A 236 8.22 10.36 -18.44
C GLU A 236 8.09 9.55 -19.73
N ALA A 237 7.65 8.30 -19.61
CA ALA A 237 7.51 7.37 -20.72
C ALA A 237 6.05 7.14 -21.10
N VAL A 238 5.17 6.97 -20.11
CA VAL A 238 3.73 6.72 -20.29
C VAL A 238 2.92 7.58 -19.34
N THR A 239 1.83 8.15 -19.85
CA THR A 239 0.86 8.93 -19.08
C THR A 239 -0.56 8.48 -19.38
N ILE A 240 -1.36 8.31 -18.34
CA ILE A 240 -2.82 8.16 -18.41
C ILE A 240 -3.41 9.42 -17.77
N ASP A 241 -4.17 10.18 -18.55
CA ASP A 241 -4.79 11.43 -18.10
C ASP A 241 -6.17 11.19 -17.44
N PRO A 242 -6.77 12.21 -16.79
CA PRO A 242 -8.10 12.10 -16.19
C PRO A 242 -9.24 11.80 -17.17
N SER A 243 -8.99 11.92 -18.48
CA SER A 243 -9.92 11.56 -19.56
C SER A 243 -9.69 10.13 -20.07
N GLN A 244 -8.84 9.35 -19.40
CA GLN A 244 -8.48 7.97 -19.73
C GLN A 244 -7.68 7.81 -21.03
N ASN A 245 -7.06 8.89 -21.51
CA ASN A 245 -6.19 8.84 -22.69
C ASN A 245 -4.78 8.37 -22.31
N VAL A 246 -4.21 7.48 -23.12
CA VAL A 246 -2.84 6.98 -22.94
C VAL A 246 -1.87 7.73 -23.87
N GLY A 247 -0.93 8.47 -23.29
CA GLY A 247 0.21 9.05 -23.97
C GLY A 247 1.45 8.15 -23.85
N ILE A 248 2.12 7.85 -24.97
CA ILE A 248 3.42 7.19 -25.01
C ILE A 248 4.44 8.19 -25.57
N GLY A 249 5.38 8.63 -24.74
CA GLY A 249 6.35 9.67 -25.07
C GLY A 249 5.77 11.10 -25.11
N THR A 250 4.55 11.31 -24.58
CA THR A 250 3.91 12.62 -24.44
C THR A 250 3.15 12.73 -23.12
N ALA A 251 3.24 13.90 -22.48
CA ALA A 251 2.55 14.22 -21.23
C ALA A 251 1.13 14.76 -21.44
N THR A 252 0.75 15.05 -22.68
CA THR A 252 -0.52 15.67 -23.06
C THR A 252 -1.16 14.89 -24.21
N PRO A 253 -1.61 13.63 -23.97
CA PRO A 253 -2.39 12.92 -24.96
C PRO A 253 -3.68 13.70 -25.25
N ASN A 254 -4.14 13.67 -26.50
CA ASN A 254 -5.34 14.36 -26.97
C ASN A 254 -6.31 13.42 -27.71
N GLU A 255 -6.01 12.12 -27.69
CA GLU A 255 -6.77 11.01 -28.24
C GLU A 255 -6.56 9.80 -27.33
N SER A 256 -7.44 8.79 -27.39
CA SER A 256 -7.39 7.59 -26.51
C SER A 256 -6.02 6.92 -26.46
N LEU A 257 -5.28 6.93 -27.57
CA LEU A 257 -3.88 6.55 -27.65
C LEU A 257 -3.12 7.59 -28.49
N HIS A 258 -2.15 8.26 -27.88
CA HIS A 258 -1.25 9.20 -28.55
C HIS A 258 0.20 8.71 -28.40
N VAL A 259 0.80 8.24 -29.49
CA VAL A 259 2.23 7.90 -29.56
C VAL A 259 2.98 9.07 -30.19
N ALA A 260 3.87 9.73 -29.46
CA ALA A 260 4.60 10.90 -29.95
C ALA A 260 5.71 10.56 -30.96
N ASN A 261 6.19 9.32 -30.91
CA ASN A 261 7.25 8.79 -31.78
C ASN A 261 6.67 7.73 -32.74
N ASN A 262 7.51 6.82 -33.22
CA ASN A 262 7.10 5.75 -34.13
C ASN A 262 6.37 4.61 -33.41
N MET A 263 5.45 3.96 -34.11
CA MET A 263 4.81 2.70 -33.71
C MET A 263 5.36 1.56 -34.57
N GLN A 264 5.81 0.47 -33.94
CA GLN A 264 6.12 -0.80 -34.60
C GLN A 264 5.04 -1.82 -34.23
N LEU A 265 4.58 -2.60 -35.19
CA LEU A 265 3.55 -3.62 -35.03
C LEU A 265 4.04 -4.95 -35.61
N ASP A 266 4.12 -5.98 -34.79
CA ASP A 266 4.44 -7.34 -35.24
C ASP A 266 3.19 -8.11 -35.71
N GLY A 267 2.04 -7.73 -35.17
CA GLY A 267 0.73 -8.28 -35.54
C GLY A 267 0.06 -7.51 -36.67
N SER A 268 -1.17 -7.89 -36.99
CA SER A 268 -2.01 -7.16 -37.94
C SER A 268 -2.67 -5.94 -37.29
N PHE A 269 -2.92 -4.91 -38.09
CA PHE A 269 -3.80 -3.80 -37.72
C PHE A 269 -5.24 -4.16 -38.09
N LYS A 270 -6.17 -3.99 -37.15
CA LYS A 270 -7.59 -4.27 -37.39
C LYS A 270 -8.36 -2.98 -37.62
N ASP A 271 -9.34 -3.03 -38.50
CA ASP A 271 -10.27 -1.92 -38.70
C ASP A 271 -11.39 -1.90 -37.65
N LYS A 272 -12.44 -1.09 -37.87
CA LYS A 272 -13.57 -0.95 -36.95
C LYS A 272 -14.41 -2.23 -36.77
N ASP A 273 -14.41 -3.12 -37.77
CA ASP A 273 -15.17 -4.36 -37.77
C ASP A 273 -14.33 -5.55 -37.28
N GLY A 274 -13.03 -5.33 -37.07
CA GLY A 274 -12.08 -6.31 -36.57
C GLY A 274 -11.33 -7.07 -37.65
N ASP A 275 -11.44 -6.65 -38.92
CA ASP A 275 -10.81 -7.27 -40.06
C ASP A 275 -9.36 -6.82 -40.20
N THR A 276 -8.48 -7.76 -40.56
CA THR A 276 -7.03 -7.51 -40.69
C THR A 276 -6.62 -7.08 -42.10
N GLY A 277 -7.59 -6.98 -42.99
CA GLY A 277 -7.36 -6.84 -44.42
C GLY A 277 -6.74 -8.08 -45.06
N THR A 278 -6.61 -8.02 -46.37
CA THR A 278 -5.92 -9.00 -47.21
C THR A 278 -4.77 -8.32 -47.97
N ASN A 279 -3.91 -9.12 -48.59
CA ASN A 279 -2.71 -8.62 -49.26
C ASN A 279 -3.08 -7.62 -50.37
N GLY A 280 -2.47 -6.44 -50.34
CA GLY A 280 -2.67 -5.37 -51.32
C GLY A 280 -3.74 -4.35 -50.95
N GLN A 281 -4.49 -4.56 -49.86
CA GLN A 281 -5.43 -3.56 -49.37
C GLN A 281 -4.72 -2.46 -48.58
N VAL A 282 -5.36 -1.29 -48.56
CA VAL A 282 -4.99 -0.15 -47.72
C VAL A 282 -6.13 0.13 -46.75
N LEU A 283 -5.79 0.48 -45.52
CA LEU A 283 -6.79 0.92 -44.55
C LEU A 283 -7.21 2.35 -44.89
N THR A 284 -8.50 2.57 -45.05
CA THR A 284 -9.08 3.87 -45.43
C THR A 284 -10.10 4.32 -44.40
N SER A 285 -10.33 5.63 -44.29
CA SER A 285 -11.40 6.18 -43.45
C SER A 285 -12.75 6.13 -44.17
N THR A 286 -13.81 5.68 -43.50
CA THR A 286 -15.16 5.50 -44.07
C THR A 286 -16.21 6.47 -43.52
N ALA A 287 -15.79 7.64 -43.03
CA ALA A 287 -16.58 8.63 -42.28
C ALA A 287 -17.14 8.15 -40.93
N THR A 288 -17.46 6.87 -40.79
CA THR A 288 -17.91 6.23 -39.54
C THR A 288 -16.84 5.38 -38.86
N GLY A 289 -15.68 5.20 -39.50
CA GLY A 289 -14.50 4.57 -38.90
C GLY A 289 -13.46 4.26 -39.96
N THR A 290 -12.93 3.04 -39.95
CA THR A 290 -11.94 2.55 -40.91
C THR A 290 -12.41 1.28 -41.59
N ASP A 291 -11.88 1.01 -42.78
CA ASP A 291 -12.16 -0.22 -43.54
C ASP A 291 -10.99 -0.53 -44.49
N TRP A 292 -10.72 -1.82 -44.69
CA TRP A 292 -9.71 -2.30 -45.61
C TRP A 292 -10.25 -2.29 -47.04
N GLN A 293 -9.71 -1.40 -47.87
CA GLN A 293 -10.13 -1.22 -49.24
C GLN A 293 -9.02 -1.65 -50.19
N SER A 294 -9.38 -2.33 -51.26
CA SER A 294 -8.43 -2.67 -52.33
C SER A 294 -7.93 -1.38 -52.98
N VAL A 295 -6.62 -1.29 -53.23
CA VAL A 295 -6.10 -0.17 -54.02
C VAL A 295 -6.51 -0.35 -55.48
N PRO A 296 -6.98 0.71 -56.16
CA PRO A 296 -7.22 0.66 -57.60
C PRO A 296 -5.97 0.20 -58.32
N THR A 297 -6.08 -0.88 -59.10
CA THR A 297 -4.91 -1.45 -59.79
C THR A 297 -4.84 -0.94 -61.21
N ILE A 298 -3.62 -0.61 -61.68
CA ILE A 298 -3.42 -0.32 -63.10
C ILE A 298 -3.55 -1.63 -63.89
N ALA A 299 -4.73 -1.81 -64.46
CA ALA A 299 -5.12 -2.96 -65.27
C ALA A 299 -4.35 -3.00 -66.60
N ALA A 300 -4.19 -1.85 -67.25
CA ALA A 300 -3.42 -1.74 -68.48
C ALA A 300 -2.77 -0.37 -68.64
N ILE A 301 -1.57 -0.33 -69.24
CA ILE A 301 -0.93 0.92 -69.66
C ILE A 301 -0.27 0.69 -71.01
N GLY A 302 -0.38 1.66 -71.90
CA GLY A 302 0.24 1.57 -73.21
C GLY A 302 0.45 2.92 -73.87
N MET A 303 1.45 2.97 -74.75
CA MET A 303 1.69 4.08 -75.65
C MET A 303 1.41 3.64 -77.09
N VAL A 304 0.72 4.49 -77.83
CA VAL A 304 0.37 4.31 -79.22
C VAL A 304 1.15 5.33 -80.05
N ASN A 305 1.89 4.80 -81.03
CA ASN A 305 2.66 5.52 -82.05
C ASN A 305 3.77 6.47 -81.52
N PHE A 306 4.91 5.91 -81.08
CA PHE A 306 6.05 6.67 -80.52
C PHE A 306 6.90 7.43 -81.54
N LEU A 307 6.94 6.92 -82.77
CA LEU A 307 7.64 7.52 -83.90
C LEU A 307 6.55 7.85 -84.90
N ALA A 308 6.58 8.99 -85.57
CA ALA A 308 5.58 9.41 -86.55
C ALA A 308 5.53 8.51 -87.83
N ASP A 309 5.72 7.20 -87.67
CA ASP A 309 5.59 6.15 -88.66
C ASP A 309 4.17 5.56 -88.56
N PRO A 310 3.30 5.79 -89.56
CA PRO A 310 1.94 5.27 -89.57
C PRO A 310 1.86 3.73 -89.62
N SER A 311 2.98 3.02 -89.77
CA SER A 311 3.09 1.56 -89.77
C SER A 311 3.70 0.95 -88.50
N ALA A 312 4.19 1.77 -87.55
CA ALA A 312 4.84 1.26 -86.35
C ALA A 312 3.83 0.69 -85.34
N SER A 313 4.10 -0.55 -84.87
CA SER A 313 3.31 -1.19 -83.82
C SER A 313 3.55 -0.51 -82.45
N PRO A 314 2.53 -0.43 -81.59
CA PRO A 314 2.61 0.24 -80.29
C PRO A 314 3.68 -0.41 -79.38
N MET A 315 4.48 0.42 -78.72
CA MET A 315 5.59 -0.04 -77.87
C MET A 315 5.33 0.26 -76.39
N LYS A 316 5.64 -0.73 -75.55
CA LYS A 316 5.39 -0.84 -74.10
C LYS A 316 3.91 -0.89 -73.77
N LEU A 317 3.34 -2.09 -73.92
CA LEU A 317 2.01 -2.43 -73.45
C LEU A 317 2.14 -3.37 -72.25
N LYS A 318 1.58 -2.99 -71.10
CA LYS A 318 1.36 -3.90 -69.97
C LYS A 318 -0.13 -4.11 -69.85
N GLY A 319 -0.58 -5.37 -69.85
CA GLY A 319 -1.99 -5.73 -69.62
C GLY A 319 -2.96 -5.48 -70.78
N ALA A 320 -2.48 -5.02 -71.93
CA ALA A 320 -3.28 -4.85 -73.14
C ALA A 320 -2.44 -5.07 -74.42
N THR A 321 -3.12 -5.25 -75.54
CA THR A 321 -2.59 -5.16 -76.90
C THR A 321 -3.30 -4.02 -77.61
N VAL A 322 -2.65 -3.38 -78.56
CA VAL A 322 -3.30 -2.35 -79.39
C VAL A 322 -3.13 -2.72 -80.84
N THR A 323 -4.24 -2.79 -81.57
CA THR A 323 -4.27 -3.02 -83.02
C THR A 323 -4.80 -1.79 -83.73
N LYS A 324 -4.13 -1.42 -84.82
CA LYS A 324 -4.62 -0.35 -85.70
C LYS A 324 -5.62 -0.98 -86.69
N SER A 325 -6.90 -0.60 -86.61
CA SER A 325 -7.95 -1.09 -87.54
C SER A 325 -8.10 -0.18 -88.75
N GLY A 326 -7.70 1.08 -88.62
CA GLY A 326 -7.76 2.11 -89.64
C GLY A 326 -6.83 3.26 -89.30
N VAL A 327 -6.67 4.21 -90.20
CA VAL A 327 -5.87 5.40 -89.90
C VAL A 327 -6.66 6.30 -88.95
N GLY A 328 -6.06 6.70 -87.83
CA GLY A 328 -6.76 7.37 -86.73
C GLY A 328 -7.72 6.47 -85.95
N GLU A 329 -7.70 5.14 -86.12
CA GLU A 329 -8.55 4.20 -85.39
C GLU A 329 -7.74 3.05 -84.79
N TYR A 330 -7.85 2.91 -83.48
CA TYR A 330 -7.06 1.97 -82.69
C TYR A 330 -7.96 1.19 -81.73
N VAL A 331 -7.83 -0.13 -81.73
CA VAL A 331 -8.53 -1.02 -80.82
C VAL A 331 -7.55 -1.46 -79.73
N VAL A 332 -7.84 -1.10 -78.49
CA VAL A 332 -7.10 -1.55 -77.31
C VAL A 332 -7.79 -2.78 -76.76
N THR A 333 -7.11 -3.92 -76.74
CA THR A 333 -7.64 -5.18 -76.21
C THR A 333 -6.87 -5.60 -74.94
N PHE A 334 -7.52 -5.65 -73.78
CA PHE A 334 -6.98 -6.17 -72.53
C PHE A 334 -6.54 -7.64 -72.65
N THR A 335 -5.42 -7.96 -72.01
CA THR A 335 -4.87 -9.32 -71.99
C THR A 335 -5.78 -10.29 -71.22
N ASN A 336 -6.43 -9.82 -70.15
CA ASN A 336 -7.40 -10.56 -69.35
C ASN A 336 -8.69 -9.74 -69.22
N PRO A 337 -9.88 -10.39 -69.19
CA PRO A 337 -11.13 -9.73 -68.82
C PRO A 337 -10.97 -8.89 -67.55
N ARG A 338 -11.69 -7.76 -67.47
CA ARG A 338 -11.65 -6.93 -66.27
C ARG A 338 -12.51 -7.58 -65.19
N PRO A 339 -11.96 -7.74 -63.96
CA PRO A 339 -12.71 -8.30 -62.84
C PRO A 339 -13.89 -7.42 -62.41
N ASP A 340 -13.82 -6.10 -62.62
CA ASP A 340 -14.93 -5.16 -62.40
C ASP A 340 -15.39 -4.53 -63.74
N PRO A 341 -16.71 -4.40 -64.00
CA PRO A 341 -17.23 -3.61 -65.11
C PRO A 341 -16.94 -2.09 -65.01
N LEU A 342 -16.58 -1.58 -63.82
CA LEU A 342 -16.27 -0.18 -63.53
C LEU A 342 -14.76 0.05 -63.57
N TYR A 343 -14.25 0.43 -64.74
CA TYR A 343 -12.86 0.83 -64.93
C TYR A 343 -12.77 2.25 -65.49
N ASN A 344 -11.71 2.96 -65.12
CA ASN A 344 -11.41 4.27 -65.68
C ASN A 344 -10.39 4.14 -66.82
N ILE A 345 -10.70 4.74 -67.98
CA ILE A 345 -9.73 4.93 -69.06
C ILE A 345 -9.25 6.38 -69.01
N GLN A 346 -7.97 6.57 -68.72
CA GLN A 346 -7.31 7.86 -68.86
C GLN A 346 -6.50 7.89 -70.15
N LEU A 347 -6.81 8.82 -71.06
CA LEU A 347 -6.04 9.06 -72.28
C LEU A 347 -5.18 10.32 -72.14
N SER A 348 -3.99 10.31 -72.71
CA SER A 348 -3.09 11.48 -72.74
C SER A 348 -2.42 11.61 -74.10
N LEU A 349 -2.54 12.76 -74.75
CA LEU A 349 -1.90 13.07 -76.03
C LEU A 349 -0.58 13.80 -75.79
N LEU A 350 0.49 13.41 -76.49
CA LEU A 350 1.80 14.07 -76.38
C LEU A 350 2.22 14.69 -77.72
N GLY A 351 2.63 15.96 -77.68
CA GLY A 351 3.25 16.64 -78.82
C GLY A 351 2.36 16.85 -80.05
N SER A 352 1.05 16.56 -79.94
CA SER A 352 0.08 16.66 -81.03
C SER A 352 -1.24 17.25 -80.53
N ARG A 353 -2.08 17.71 -81.47
CA ARG A 353 -3.49 18.09 -81.22
C ARG A 353 -4.37 17.21 -82.11
N ALA A 354 -5.30 16.49 -81.49
CA ALA A 354 -6.47 15.93 -82.15
C ALA A 354 -7.64 16.88 -81.89
N ASP A 355 -8.46 17.15 -82.90
CA ASP A 355 -9.62 18.02 -82.72
C ASP A 355 -10.77 17.26 -82.05
N VAL A 356 -10.83 15.94 -82.25
CA VAL A 356 -11.77 15.04 -81.58
C VAL A 356 -11.07 13.74 -81.18
N ILE A 357 -11.39 13.26 -79.98
CA ILE A 357 -11.07 11.91 -79.50
C ILE A 357 -12.40 11.24 -79.17
N ARG A 358 -12.69 10.10 -79.78
CA ARG A 358 -13.84 9.27 -79.40
C ARG A 358 -13.37 7.95 -78.80
N ILE A 359 -14.02 7.54 -77.72
CA ILE A 359 -13.81 6.25 -77.08
C ILE A 359 -15.14 5.51 -77.14
N PHE A 360 -15.14 4.30 -77.66
CA PHE A 360 -16.33 3.46 -77.68
C PHE A 360 -15.98 2.02 -77.31
N ALA A 361 -16.89 1.38 -76.58
CA ALA A 361 -16.87 -0.05 -76.36
C ALA A 361 -17.85 -0.71 -77.34
N PRO A 362 -17.62 -1.97 -77.76
CA PRO A 362 -18.67 -2.78 -78.36
C PRO A 362 -19.86 -2.84 -77.40
N THR A 363 -21.07 -2.74 -77.94
CA THR A 363 -22.37 -2.59 -77.25
C THR A 363 -22.50 -3.24 -75.87
N LEU A 364 -23.21 -2.56 -74.95
CA LEU A 364 -23.50 -2.96 -73.56
C LEU A 364 -24.12 -4.36 -73.39
N ALA A 365 -24.64 -4.98 -74.46
CA ALA A 365 -25.20 -6.32 -74.44
C ALA A 365 -24.19 -7.44 -74.08
N ASP A 366 -22.88 -7.17 -74.20
CA ASP A 366 -21.79 -8.13 -73.92
C ASP A 366 -20.91 -7.76 -72.68
N ALA A 367 -21.38 -6.83 -71.84
CA ALA A 367 -20.56 -6.07 -70.89
C ALA A 367 -20.43 -6.64 -69.46
N PRO A 368 -19.83 -7.82 -69.28
CA PRO A 368 -18.93 -7.95 -68.13
C PRO A 368 -17.54 -8.45 -68.50
N ASN A 369 -17.35 -8.96 -69.72
CA ASN A 369 -16.06 -9.54 -70.15
C ASN A 369 -15.39 -8.75 -71.28
N LEU A 370 -15.75 -7.48 -71.45
CA LEU A 370 -15.25 -6.62 -72.53
C LEU A 370 -13.74 -6.45 -72.40
N THR A 371 -13.04 -7.29 -73.15
CA THR A 371 -11.59 -7.26 -73.27
C THR A 371 -11.13 -6.12 -74.17
N ARG A 372 -11.96 -5.14 -74.61
CA ARG A 372 -11.48 -4.08 -75.52
C ARG A 372 -12.29 -2.79 -75.53
N PHE A 373 -11.63 -1.69 -75.89
CA PHE A 373 -12.24 -0.42 -76.30
C PHE A 373 -11.57 0.08 -77.58
N THR A 374 -12.27 0.92 -78.34
CA THR A 374 -11.74 1.55 -79.55
C THR A 374 -11.57 3.04 -79.32
N VAL A 375 -10.44 3.58 -79.77
CA VAL A 375 -10.11 5.00 -79.78
C VAL A 375 -10.03 5.48 -81.21
N GLN A 376 -10.81 6.51 -81.53
CA GLN A 376 -10.71 7.23 -82.79
C GLN A 376 -10.17 8.64 -82.57
N THR A 377 -9.13 9.00 -83.31
CA THR A 377 -8.53 10.33 -83.35
C THR A 377 -8.57 10.87 -84.76
N PHE A 378 -9.17 12.05 -84.95
CA PHE A 378 -9.23 12.71 -86.25
C PHE A 378 -9.00 14.21 -86.13
N LYS A 379 -8.50 14.79 -87.22
CA LYS A 379 -8.39 16.24 -87.38
C LYS A 379 -9.56 16.73 -88.21
N ILE A 380 -10.22 17.77 -87.74
CA ILE A 380 -11.26 18.46 -88.48
C ILE A 380 -10.57 19.50 -89.35
N GLN A 381 -10.63 19.36 -90.67
CA GLN A 381 -10.34 20.50 -91.53
C GLN A 381 -11.55 21.45 -91.46
N ASN A 382 -11.38 22.55 -90.75
CA ASN A 382 -12.48 23.49 -90.52
C ASN A 382 -12.80 24.27 -91.81
N THR A 383 -14.00 24.08 -92.35
CA THR A 383 -14.66 25.07 -93.21
C THR A 383 -15.56 25.94 -92.32
N ASN A 384 -14.96 26.95 -91.70
CA ASN A 384 -15.59 28.15 -91.11
C ASN A 384 -16.78 28.02 -90.13
N ASN A 385 -17.14 26.84 -89.59
CA ASN A 385 -18.19 26.77 -88.56
C ASN A 385 -17.63 26.41 -87.18
N THR A 386 -18.01 27.21 -86.18
CA THR A 386 -17.67 27.03 -84.77
C THR A 386 -18.20 25.68 -84.26
N PRO A 387 -17.37 24.82 -83.66
CA PRO A 387 -17.84 23.54 -83.13
C PRO A 387 -18.79 23.77 -81.95
N THR A 388 -20.00 23.22 -82.03
CA THR A 388 -20.98 23.20 -80.94
C THR A 388 -20.87 21.90 -80.14
N LEU A 389 -20.67 22.00 -78.82
CA LEU A 389 -20.73 20.87 -77.90
C LEU A 389 -22.18 20.50 -77.65
N THR A 390 -22.67 19.40 -78.23
CA THR A 390 -23.98 18.84 -77.89
C THR A 390 -23.81 17.65 -76.97
N THR A 391 -24.20 17.79 -75.70
CA THR A 391 -24.38 16.62 -74.82
C THR A 391 -25.69 15.94 -75.18
N SER A 392 -25.68 14.64 -75.47
CA SER A 392 -26.94 13.89 -75.67
C SER A 392 -27.72 13.85 -74.35
N THR A 393 -29.03 14.04 -74.42
CA THR A 393 -29.92 13.85 -73.27
C THR A 393 -29.97 12.36 -72.96
N GLY A 394 -29.46 11.98 -71.80
CA GLY A 394 -29.30 10.59 -71.37
C GLY A 394 -30.56 9.73 -71.60
N GLY A 395 -30.39 8.69 -72.40
CA GLY A 395 -31.20 7.48 -72.34
C GLY A 395 -30.43 6.43 -71.52
N SER A 396 -31.16 5.58 -70.81
CA SER A 396 -30.59 4.46 -70.07
C SER A 396 -29.69 3.62 -70.98
N ASP A 397 -28.42 3.47 -70.58
CA ASP A 397 -27.35 2.71 -71.24
C ASP A 397 -26.61 3.36 -72.43
N SER A 398 -25.31 3.59 -72.19
CA SER A 398 -24.24 4.23 -72.98
C SER A 398 -24.17 5.76 -72.92
N HIS A 399 -23.11 6.26 -72.27
CA HIS A 399 -22.72 7.66 -72.32
C HIS A 399 -21.56 7.81 -73.32
N THR A 400 -21.94 7.97 -74.58
CA THR A 400 -21.05 8.43 -75.64
C THR A 400 -20.93 9.95 -75.55
N HIS A 401 -19.72 10.47 -75.32
CA HIS A 401 -19.43 11.89 -75.54
C HIS A 401 -19.17 12.12 -77.03
N ASP A 402 -20.24 12.26 -77.81
CA ASP A 402 -20.13 12.61 -79.22
C ASP A 402 -20.07 14.13 -79.39
N ILE A 403 -18.94 14.62 -79.89
CA ILE A 403 -18.88 15.92 -80.55
C ILE A 403 -19.36 15.68 -81.98
N THR A 404 -20.64 15.93 -82.24
CA THR A 404 -21.20 15.85 -83.58
C THR A 404 -21.02 17.19 -84.28
N ILE A 405 -20.13 17.24 -85.27
CA ILE A 405 -20.02 18.38 -86.17
C ILE A 405 -21.14 18.19 -87.21
N ALA A 406 -22.09 19.13 -87.26
CA ALA A 406 -23.21 19.07 -88.19
C ALA A 406 -22.70 18.95 -89.64
N GLU A 407 -23.31 18.03 -90.38
CA GLU A 407 -22.87 17.54 -91.67
C GLU A 407 -22.73 18.63 -92.75
N SER A 408 -21.53 18.74 -93.32
CA SER A 408 -21.29 19.15 -94.70
C SER A 408 -19.87 18.69 -95.05
N GLU A 409 -19.79 17.55 -95.76
CA GLU A 409 -18.59 16.92 -96.35
C GLU A 409 -17.24 17.60 -96.03
N THR A 410 -16.73 17.43 -94.81
CA THR A 410 -15.35 17.79 -94.46
C THR A 410 -14.45 16.60 -94.71
N ASN A 411 -13.43 16.75 -95.57
CA ASN A 411 -12.34 15.80 -95.72
C ASN A 411 -11.72 15.52 -94.33
N LEU A 412 -12.09 14.39 -93.73
CA LEU A 412 -11.44 13.86 -92.54
C LEU A 412 -10.01 13.50 -92.93
N VAL A 413 -9.03 14.24 -92.42
CA VAL A 413 -7.63 13.85 -92.61
C VAL A 413 -7.31 12.78 -91.59
N PRO A 414 -6.72 11.64 -92.01
CA PRO A 414 -6.35 10.61 -91.06
C PRO A 414 -5.28 11.11 -90.08
N ALA A 415 -5.57 11.10 -88.77
CA ALA A 415 -4.67 11.62 -87.76
C ALA A 415 -4.19 10.51 -86.80
N ASP A 416 -2.99 9.99 -87.05
CA ASP A 416 -2.31 9.08 -86.12
C ASP A 416 -1.51 9.91 -85.09
N ALA A 417 -2.14 10.33 -84.00
CA ALA A 417 -1.46 11.07 -82.92
C ALA A 417 -0.68 10.12 -81.99
N SER A 418 0.40 10.61 -81.37
CA SER A 418 1.05 9.92 -80.25
C SER A 418 0.21 10.08 -78.98
N TRP A 419 -0.33 8.99 -78.45
CA TRP A 419 -1.13 9.00 -77.23
C TRP A 419 -0.80 7.84 -76.29
N TYR A 420 -1.14 8.03 -75.03
CA TYR A 420 -0.96 7.09 -73.95
C TYR A 420 -2.31 6.78 -73.35
N PHE A 421 -2.46 5.58 -72.81
CA PHE A 421 -3.59 5.22 -71.99
C PHE A 421 -3.16 4.56 -70.69
N THR A 422 -3.91 4.84 -69.64
CA THR A 422 -3.90 4.05 -68.40
C THR A 422 -5.33 3.59 -68.15
N VAL A 423 -5.50 2.31 -67.85
CA VAL A 423 -6.76 1.74 -67.40
C VAL A 423 -6.56 1.30 -65.95
N THR A 424 -7.42 1.80 -65.07
CA THR A 424 -7.45 1.41 -63.65
C THR A 424 -8.77 0.72 -63.33
N ASP A 425 -8.69 -0.45 -62.71
CA ASP A 425 -9.81 -1.08 -61.99
C ASP A 425 -9.97 -0.37 -60.64
N PHE A 426 -11.20 -0.07 -60.25
CA PHE A 426 -11.50 0.40 -58.89
C PHE A 426 -11.91 -0.75 -57.98
#